data_AF-A0A5J5APT8-F1
#
_entry.id   AF-A0A5J5APT8-F1
#
_cell.length_a   1.000
_cell.length_b   1.000
_cell.length_c   1.000
_cell.angle_alpha   90.00
_cell.angle_beta   90.00
_cell.angle_gamma   90.00
#
_symmetry.space_group_name_H-M   'P 1'
#
loop_
_entity.id
_entity.type
_entity.pdbx_description
1 polymer ?
#
loop_
_entity_poly.entity_id
_entity_poly.type
_entity_poly.pdbx_seq_one_letter_code
_entity_poly.pdbx_strand_id
1 'polypeptide(L)'
;MSVFPTQDDWYMGLLSDQRVGLLSGNHIFYSYDVTRHSFAARLTNQEVEKITKMQGIIGVYKDKNMKFHTTRSPDCLGLNVNYGLWPYTNFGENVIIGLVDTGIRPESKSLNDRGLGLIPSGWKVLREEGTELNPRYELDLFSPAVASFSSRESNSIIPEILKPDLLAPGINILAAFVPNVAPTGSPYDPRRVNLNIMSATSMACPHVAGATALLHAAYPNWSPAAIRSALMTTSAIINNENRSIARYEDMEPATALGIGAGHISPQSAADPGLIYGANVSDHINLLCSLNYTKEQLKLFVVRLNPCSNPAGSPGDLNYPSFSVVFRPDNYVQELKRTVTNVGELLPEMYHVRIVNPCPDKVIITVKP
;
A
#
# COMPACT_ATOMS: atom_id res chain seq x y z
N MET A 1 -4.80 16.31 35.15
CA MET A 1 -4.32 14.91 35.23
C MET A 1 -5.53 14.00 35.10
N SER A 2 -5.49 13.04 34.17
CA SER A 2 -6.55 12.03 34.03
C SER A 2 -6.51 11.06 35.21
N VAL A 3 -7.67 10.63 35.70
CA VAL A 3 -7.80 9.64 36.78
C VAL A 3 -7.68 8.19 36.24
N PHE A 4 -7.64 8.03 34.92
CA PHE A 4 -7.59 6.72 34.25
C PHE A 4 -6.18 6.44 33.69
N PRO A 5 -5.62 5.24 33.96
CA PRO A 5 -4.28 4.86 33.47
C PRO A 5 -4.20 4.70 31.96
N THR A 6 -5.26 4.20 31.33
CA THR A 6 -5.37 4.03 29.88
C THR A 6 -6.70 4.55 29.34
N GLN A 7 -6.76 4.73 28.02
CA GLN A 7 -8.00 5.11 27.34
C GLN A 7 -9.08 4.02 27.44
N ASP A 8 -8.67 2.75 27.47
CA ASP A 8 -9.55 1.62 27.71
C ASP A 8 -10.12 1.63 29.12
N ASP A 9 -9.31 1.96 30.14
CA ASP A 9 -9.80 2.13 31.51
C ASP A 9 -10.83 3.25 31.61
N TRP A 10 -10.65 4.33 30.83
CA TRP A 10 -11.63 5.42 30.73
C TRP A 10 -12.93 4.94 30.06
N TYR A 11 -12.86 4.18 28.96
CA TYR A 11 -14.05 3.63 28.29
C TYR A 11 -14.81 2.64 29.19
N MET A 12 -14.08 1.77 29.88
CA MET A 12 -14.67 0.82 30.83
C MET A 12 -15.28 1.55 32.03
N GLY A 13 -14.61 2.58 32.55
CA GLY A 13 -15.14 3.44 33.60
C GLY A 13 -16.41 4.19 33.18
N LEU A 14 -16.44 4.70 31.96
CA LEU A 14 -17.62 5.37 31.37
C LEU A 14 -18.83 4.43 31.32
N LEU A 15 -18.61 3.17 30.90
CA LEU A 15 -19.68 2.18 30.78
C LEU A 15 -20.06 1.52 32.13
N SER A 16 -19.27 1.73 33.18
CA SER A 16 -19.50 1.20 34.53
C SER A 16 -20.08 2.23 35.49
N ASP A 17 -20.33 3.46 35.02
CA ASP A 17 -20.83 4.54 35.85
C ASP A 17 -22.29 4.29 36.29
N GLN A 18 -22.49 4.08 37.60
CA GLN A 18 -23.79 3.84 38.21
C GLN A 18 -24.79 5.00 38.01
N ARG A 19 -24.31 6.23 37.76
CA ARG A 19 -25.18 7.39 37.46
C ARG A 19 -25.92 7.24 36.13
N VAL A 20 -25.43 6.35 35.27
CA VAL A 20 -25.97 6.04 33.95
C VAL A 20 -26.90 4.82 34.01
N GLY A 21 -26.90 4.10 35.14
CA GLY A 21 -27.67 2.87 35.33
C GLY A 21 -27.14 1.69 34.50
N LEU A 22 -25.88 1.74 34.08
CA LEU A 22 -25.21 0.70 33.32
C LEU A 22 -24.63 -0.34 34.28
N LEU A 23 -25.47 -1.20 34.85
CA LEU A 23 -24.97 -2.36 35.60
C LEU A 23 -25.48 -3.66 35.01
N SER A 24 -24.48 -4.37 34.45
CA SER A 24 -24.32 -5.82 34.34
C SER A 24 -24.31 -6.32 32.89
N GLY A 25 -23.09 -6.40 32.32
CA GLY A 25 -22.81 -7.23 31.14
C GLY A 25 -22.35 -6.51 29.86
N ASN A 26 -21.78 -5.30 29.95
CA ASN A 26 -21.33 -4.55 28.78
C ASN A 26 -19.95 -5.03 28.31
N HIS A 27 -19.96 -5.82 27.24
CA HIS A 27 -18.76 -6.17 26.49
C HIS A 27 -18.45 -5.03 25.51
N ILE A 28 -17.49 -4.17 25.85
CA ILE A 28 -16.73 -3.49 24.82
C ILE A 28 -16.09 -4.61 23.99
N PHE A 29 -16.45 -4.66 22.71
CA PHE A 29 -15.90 -5.63 21.78
C PHE A 29 -14.54 -5.16 21.26
N TYR A 30 -14.45 -3.86 20.97
CA TYR A 30 -13.28 -3.22 20.35
C TYR A 30 -13.07 -1.83 20.94
N SER A 31 -11.83 -1.46 21.18
CA SER A 31 -11.40 -0.07 21.35
C SER A 31 -10.50 0.32 20.19
N TYR A 32 -10.62 1.57 19.76
CA TYR A 32 -9.84 2.17 18.68
C TYR A 32 -9.13 3.39 19.26
N ASP A 33 -7.81 3.46 19.10
CA ASP A 33 -6.96 4.49 19.69
C ASP A 33 -6.00 5.14 18.67
N VAL A 34 -5.69 4.45 17.57
CA VAL A 34 -4.74 4.93 16.54
C VAL A 34 -5.35 5.99 15.61
N THR A 35 -6.50 5.72 15.00
CA THR A 35 -7.10 6.60 13.97
C THR A 35 -8.26 7.45 14.50
N ARG A 36 -8.92 7.00 15.57
CA ARG A 36 -10.03 7.69 16.21
C ARG A 36 -10.26 7.14 17.62
N HIS A 37 -10.29 8.02 18.62
CA HIS A 37 -10.67 7.67 20.00
C HIS A 37 -12.13 7.19 20.06
N SER A 38 -12.37 5.88 19.96
CA SER A 38 -13.70 5.30 19.92
C SER A 38 -13.72 3.85 20.40
N PHE A 39 -14.91 3.30 20.64
CA PHE A 39 -15.08 1.90 21.02
C PHE A 39 -16.38 1.36 20.43
N ALA A 40 -16.44 0.04 20.23
CA ALA A 40 -17.64 -0.68 19.85
C ALA A 40 -18.13 -1.48 21.05
N ALA A 41 -19.38 -1.28 21.44
CA ALA A 41 -20.00 -1.95 22.57
C ALA A 41 -21.41 -2.43 22.20
N ARG A 42 -21.84 -3.51 22.85
CA ARG A 42 -23.26 -3.89 22.83
C ARG A 42 -24.01 -3.03 23.84
N LEU A 43 -24.94 -2.23 23.35
CA LEU A 43 -25.77 -1.33 24.16
C LEU A 43 -27.24 -1.51 23.78
N THR A 44 -28.12 -1.40 24.75
CA THR A 44 -29.57 -1.26 24.54
C THR A 44 -29.89 0.17 24.07
N ASN A 45 -31.07 0.36 23.47
CA ASN A 45 -31.49 1.68 22.99
C ASN A 45 -31.52 2.73 24.11
N GLN A 46 -31.92 2.36 25.33
CA GLN A 46 -31.94 3.25 26.48
C GLN A 46 -30.53 3.70 26.90
N GLU A 47 -29.53 2.83 26.76
CA GLU A 47 -28.13 3.14 27.07
C GLU A 47 -27.52 4.05 26.01
N VAL A 48 -27.85 3.84 24.73
CA VAL A 48 -27.45 4.71 23.62
C VAL A 48 -27.97 6.15 23.82
N GLU A 49 -29.23 6.31 24.20
CA GLU A 49 -29.82 7.64 24.45
C GLU A 49 -29.12 8.40 25.59
N LYS A 50 -28.65 7.68 26.61
CA LYS A 50 -27.91 8.27 27.73
C LYS A 50 -26.48 8.63 27.32
N ILE A 51 -25.77 7.73 26.67
CA ILE A 51 -24.37 7.93 26.24
C ILE A 51 -24.26 9.06 25.22
N THR A 52 -25.22 9.19 24.30
CA THR A 52 -25.24 10.25 23.29
C THR A 52 -25.31 11.66 23.89
N LYS A 53 -25.83 11.79 25.12
CA LYS A 53 -25.94 13.09 25.83
C LYS A 53 -24.73 13.41 26.70
N MET A 54 -23.74 12.53 26.77
CA MET A 54 -22.56 12.73 27.62
C MET A 54 -21.55 13.68 26.98
N GLN A 55 -20.98 14.54 27.82
CA GLN A 55 -19.88 15.40 27.42
C GLN A 55 -18.66 14.54 27.06
N GLY A 56 -18.12 14.73 25.86
CA GLY A 56 -17.00 13.94 25.33
C GLY A 56 -17.39 12.83 24.34
N ILE A 57 -18.68 12.55 24.17
CA ILE A 57 -19.18 11.66 23.12
C ILE A 57 -19.56 12.47 21.88
N ILE A 58 -18.79 12.31 20.80
CA ILE A 58 -18.99 13.05 19.54
C ILE A 58 -20.11 12.43 18.68
N GLY A 59 -20.35 11.12 18.82
CA GLY A 59 -21.42 10.44 18.11
C GLY A 59 -21.50 8.96 18.46
N VAL A 60 -22.71 8.40 18.34
CA VAL A 60 -22.99 6.97 18.50
C VAL A 60 -23.63 6.47 17.21
N TYR A 61 -23.05 5.44 16.61
CA TYR A 61 -23.50 4.88 15.35
C TYR A 61 -23.85 3.41 15.54
N LYS A 62 -25.01 2.99 15.05
CA LYS A 62 -25.41 1.58 15.08
C LYS A 62 -24.45 0.78 14.19
N ASP A 63 -23.75 -0.18 14.78
CA ASP A 63 -22.93 -1.12 14.04
C ASP A 63 -23.84 -1.96 13.12
N LYS A 64 -23.60 -1.88 11.81
CA LYS A 64 -24.36 -2.60 10.80
C LYS A 64 -23.55 -3.81 10.39
N ASN A 65 -24.16 -4.99 10.39
CA ASN A 65 -23.56 -6.18 9.79
C ASN A 65 -23.21 -5.87 8.33
N MET A 66 -21.91 -5.70 8.05
CA MET A 66 -21.42 -5.63 6.69
C MET A 66 -21.29 -7.07 6.18
N LYS A 67 -21.83 -7.35 4.99
CA LYS A 67 -21.49 -8.58 4.29
C LYS A 67 -20.04 -8.47 3.81
N PHE A 68 -19.25 -9.52 3.97
CA PHE A 68 -17.85 -9.49 3.57
C PHE A 68 -17.75 -9.40 2.05
N HIS A 69 -17.20 -8.30 1.56
CA HIS A 69 -16.78 -8.14 0.17
C HIS A 69 -15.28 -8.42 0.17
N THR A 70 -14.88 -9.64 -0.18
CA THR A 70 -13.46 -9.98 -0.38
C THR A 70 -13.29 -10.36 -1.84
N THR A 71 -12.60 -9.51 -2.60
CA THR A 71 -12.16 -9.88 -3.94
C THR A 71 -10.95 -10.80 -3.85
N ARG A 72 -10.84 -11.78 -4.75
CA ARG A 72 -9.66 -12.64 -4.86
C ARG A 72 -8.51 -11.79 -5.36
N SER A 73 -7.53 -11.47 -4.50
CA SER A 73 -6.42 -10.57 -4.87
C SER A 73 -5.72 -10.93 -6.18
N PRO A 74 -5.49 -12.22 -6.52
CA PRO A 74 -5.01 -12.60 -7.85
C PRO A 74 -5.84 -12.04 -9.01
N ASP A 75 -7.16 -12.12 -8.92
CA ASP A 75 -8.06 -11.66 -9.97
C ASP A 75 -8.03 -10.13 -10.06
N CYS A 76 -8.00 -9.43 -8.91
CA CYS A 76 -7.79 -7.98 -8.87
C CYS A 76 -6.47 -7.54 -9.49
N LEU A 77 -5.45 -8.38 -9.41
CA LEU A 77 -4.13 -8.15 -10.00
C LEU A 77 -4.04 -8.69 -11.45
N GLY A 78 -5.12 -9.24 -12.00
CA GLY A 78 -5.10 -9.83 -13.34
C GLY A 78 -4.20 -11.07 -13.49
N LEU A 79 -3.89 -11.75 -12.38
CA LEU A 79 -3.06 -12.96 -12.36
C LEU A 79 -3.91 -14.20 -12.60
N ASN A 80 -3.45 -15.08 -13.49
CA ASN A 80 -4.14 -16.32 -13.84
C ASN A 80 -3.22 -17.54 -13.67
N VAL A 81 -3.76 -18.64 -13.16
CA VAL A 81 -2.99 -19.86 -12.89
C VAL A 81 -2.58 -20.62 -14.16
N ASN A 82 -3.27 -20.40 -15.28
CA ASN A 82 -3.09 -21.15 -16.52
C ASN A 82 -2.33 -20.36 -17.60
N TYR A 83 -2.26 -19.04 -17.51
CA TYR A 83 -1.56 -18.20 -18.48
C TYR A 83 -1.02 -16.91 -17.85
N GLY A 84 -0.19 -16.20 -18.60
CA GLY A 84 0.35 -14.91 -18.20
C GLY A 84 1.57 -15.03 -17.29
N LEU A 85 1.80 -13.99 -16.48
CA LEU A 85 3.04 -13.77 -15.74
C LEU A 85 3.34 -14.88 -14.72
N TRP A 86 2.31 -15.48 -14.11
CA TRP A 86 2.48 -16.56 -13.14
C TRP A 86 3.12 -17.80 -13.78
N PRO A 87 2.50 -18.47 -14.77
CA PRO A 87 3.15 -19.60 -15.44
C PRO A 87 4.46 -19.22 -16.13
N TYR A 88 4.56 -18.01 -16.70
CA TYR A 88 5.78 -17.54 -17.37
C TYR A 88 7.00 -17.48 -16.43
N THR A 89 6.78 -17.10 -15.17
CA THR A 89 7.84 -16.98 -14.15
C THR A 89 7.97 -18.20 -13.25
N ASN A 90 7.29 -19.30 -13.60
CA ASN A 90 7.09 -20.44 -12.71
C ASN A 90 6.63 -20.01 -11.30
N PHE A 91 5.67 -19.08 -11.25
CA PHE A 91 5.11 -18.50 -10.02
C PHE A 91 6.12 -17.73 -9.16
N GLY A 92 7.22 -17.25 -9.75
CA GLY A 92 8.28 -16.53 -9.04
C GLY A 92 9.32 -17.45 -8.40
N GLU A 93 9.50 -18.66 -8.95
CA GLU A 93 10.50 -19.62 -8.47
C GLU A 93 11.89 -18.98 -8.34
N ASN A 94 12.63 -19.36 -7.29
CA ASN A 94 13.99 -18.89 -6.99
C ASN A 94 14.15 -17.40 -6.65
N VAL A 95 13.06 -16.64 -6.53
CA VAL A 95 13.10 -15.27 -5.99
C VAL A 95 12.85 -15.29 -4.48
N ILE A 96 13.68 -14.57 -3.73
CA ILE A 96 13.54 -14.42 -2.28
C ILE A 96 12.89 -13.08 -1.97
N ILE A 97 11.76 -13.13 -1.27
CA ILE A 97 11.15 -11.94 -0.65
C ILE A 97 11.52 -11.95 0.83
N GLY A 98 12.36 -11.00 1.24
CA GLY A 98 12.66 -10.78 2.66
C GLY A 98 11.50 -10.08 3.36
N LEU A 99 10.97 -10.69 4.42
CA LEU A 99 9.96 -10.08 5.29
C LEU A 99 10.63 -9.51 6.54
N VAL A 100 10.61 -8.18 6.69
CA VAL A 100 11.03 -7.48 7.91
C VAL A 100 9.78 -7.00 8.64
N ASP A 101 9.22 -7.87 9.45
CA ASP A 101 8.00 -7.65 10.22
C ASP A 101 8.16 -8.27 11.62
N THR A 102 7.08 -8.32 12.39
CA THR A 102 6.93 -8.98 13.69
C THR A 102 7.26 -10.48 13.68
N GLY A 103 7.37 -11.08 12.49
CA GLY A 103 7.82 -12.45 12.27
C GLY A 103 7.04 -13.14 11.15
N ILE A 104 7.33 -14.43 10.97
CA ILE A 104 6.58 -15.32 10.10
C ILE A 104 6.25 -16.58 10.89
N ARG A 105 5.19 -17.26 10.49
CA ARG A 105 4.77 -18.55 11.03
C ARG A 105 4.99 -19.64 9.97
N PRO A 106 6.19 -20.22 9.85
CA PRO A 106 6.53 -21.15 8.76
C PRO A 106 5.62 -22.38 8.70
N GLU A 107 5.08 -22.81 9.84
CA GLU A 107 4.14 -23.92 9.94
C GLU A 107 2.74 -23.60 9.37
N SER A 108 2.49 -22.33 9.00
CA SER A 108 1.26 -21.96 8.32
C SER A 108 1.14 -22.68 6.99
N LYS A 109 -0.05 -23.24 6.77
CA LYS A 109 -0.51 -23.80 5.50
C LYS A 109 -0.19 -22.99 4.27
N SER A 110 -0.42 -21.69 4.35
CA SER A 110 -0.22 -20.77 3.22
C SER A 110 1.25 -20.61 2.83
N LEU A 111 2.16 -21.16 3.64
CA LEU A 111 3.61 -21.14 3.46
C LEU A 111 4.17 -22.56 3.29
N ASN A 112 3.31 -23.54 2.98
CA ASN A 112 3.77 -24.90 2.72
C ASN A 112 4.67 -24.93 1.47
N ASP A 113 5.71 -25.74 1.54
CA ASP A 113 6.67 -25.94 0.44
C ASP A 113 6.32 -27.16 -0.43
N ARG A 114 5.18 -27.82 -0.16
CA ARG A 114 4.74 -28.98 -0.95
C ARG A 114 4.48 -28.57 -2.39
N GLY A 115 5.16 -29.25 -3.31
CA GLY A 115 5.07 -28.98 -4.74
C GLY A 115 6.08 -27.93 -5.23
N LEU A 116 6.85 -27.31 -4.34
CA LEU A 116 8.03 -26.54 -4.72
C LEU A 116 9.20 -27.50 -5.03
N GLY A 117 10.08 -27.07 -5.95
CA GLY A 117 11.26 -27.83 -6.37
C GLY A 117 12.29 -28.03 -5.26
N LEU A 118 13.48 -28.52 -5.62
CA LEU A 118 14.57 -28.65 -4.65
C LEU A 118 14.96 -27.26 -4.11
N ILE A 119 15.21 -27.22 -2.79
CA ILE A 119 15.73 -26.01 -2.14
C ILE A 119 17.04 -25.61 -2.84
N PRO A 120 17.16 -24.37 -3.34
CA PRO A 120 18.38 -23.96 -4.02
C PRO A 120 19.57 -24.03 -3.05
N SER A 121 20.72 -24.49 -3.55
CA SER A 121 21.89 -24.85 -2.74
C SER A 121 22.48 -23.72 -1.89
N GLY A 122 22.07 -22.48 -2.10
CA GLY A 122 22.47 -21.30 -1.31
C GLY A 122 21.52 -20.91 -0.17
N TRP A 123 20.39 -21.59 0.02
CA TRP A 123 19.36 -21.17 0.96
C TRP A 123 19.55 -21.81 2.35
N LYS A 124 19.28 -21.04 3.43
CA LYS A 124 19.25 -21.53 4.81
C LYS A 124 17.81 -21.83 5.23
N VAL A 125 17.55 -22.99 5.85
CA VAL A 125 16.20 -23.55 6.05
C VAL A 125 15.92 -23.90 7.52
N LEU A 126 14.68 -23.70 7.97
CA LEU A 126 14.09 -24.20 9.22
C LEU A 126 12.78 -24.96 8.86
N ARG A 127 12.49 -26.16 9.41
CA ARG A 127 11.36 -27.05 8.99
C ARG A 127 10.34 -27.28 10.13
N GLU A 128 9.04 -27.42 9.79
CA GLU A 128 7.93 -28.06 10.59
C GLU A 128 6.57 -28.16 9.80
N GLU A 129 5.58 -28.99 10.22
CA GLU A 129 4.38 -29.46 9.43
C GLU A 129 2.96 -28.89 9.82
N GLY A 130 1.92 -28.94 8.93
CA GLY A 130 0.50 -28.51 9.21
C GLY A 130 -0.66 -28.92 8.20
N THR A 131 -1.97 -28.72 8.56
CA THR A 131 -3.26 -29.22 7.89
C THR A 131 -4.32 -28.14 7.36
N GLU A 132 -5.17 -28.45 6.33
CA GLU A 132 -5.80 -27.55 5.25
C GLU A 132 -7.30 -27.17 5.39
N LEU A 133 -7.84 -26.10 4.70
CA LEU A 133 -9.28 -25.85 4.32
C LEU A 133 -9.56 -24.53 3.47
N ASN A 134 -10.74 -24.38 2.82
CA ASN A 134 -11.08 -23.41 1.72
C ASN A 134 -12.50 -22.72 1.80
N PRO A 135 -12.72 -21.38 1.59
CA PRO A 135 -14.05 -20.69 1.58
C PRO A 135 -14.55 -20.08 0.22
N ARG A 136 -15.80 -19.54 0.13
CA ARG A 136 -16.49 -18.93 -1.08
C ARG A 136 -16.83 -17.42 -0.93
N TYR A 137 -16.95 -16.64 -2.04
CA TYR A 137 -17.04 -15.14 -2.07
C TYR A 137 -17.92 -14.51 -3.20
N GLU A 138 -18.22 -13.19 -3.12
CA GLU A 138 -19.06 -12.36 -4.03
C GLU A 138 -18.36 -11.02 -4.46
N LEU A 139 -18.75 -10.39 -5.60
CA LEU A 139 -18.06 -9.27 -6.28
C LEU A 139 -18.41 -7.86 -5.74
N ASP A 140 -17.44 -6.93 -5.69
CA ASP A 140 -17.63 -5.51 -5.31
C ASP A 140 -17.80 -4.58 -6.53
N LEU A 141 -18.78 -3.67 -6.49
CA LEU A 141 -19.21 -2.86 -7.64
C LEU A 141 -18.26 -1.68 -7.96
N PHE A 142 -17.39 -1.26 -7.04
CA PHE A 142 -16.50 -0.09 -7.26
C PHE A 142 -15.04 -0.42 -6.96
N SER A 143 -14.50 -1.46 -7.58
CA SER A 143 -13.16 -1.98 -7.30
C SER A 143 -12.17 -1.71 -8.44
N PRO A 144 -10.95 -1.19 -8.17
CA PRO A 144 -10.48 -0.69 -6.88
C PRO A 144 -11.02 0.71 -6.53
N ALA A 145 -11.02 1.02 -5.24
CA ALA A 145 -11.21 2.36 -4.68
C ALA A 145 -10.14 2.63 -3.61
N VAL A 146 -9.79 3.90 -3.40
CA VAL A 146 -8.81 4.30 -2.39
C VAL A 146 -9.43 4.19 -1.01
N ALA A 147 -8.85 3.35 -0.15
CA ALA A 147 -9.27 3.18 1.23
C ALA A 147 -9.28 4.51 2.00
N SER A 148 -10.24 4.67 2.91
CA SER A 148 -10.39 5.92 3.66
C SER A 148 -9.24 6.23 4.60
N PHE A 149 -8.60 5.18 5.12
CA PHE A 149 -7.42 5.29 5.98
C PHE A 149 -6.10 5.47 5.20
N SER A 150 -6.11 5.35 3.86
CA SER A 150 -4.88 5.47 3.08
C SER A 150 -4.37 6.91 3.11
N SER A 151 -3.11 7.11 3.49
CA SER A 151 -2.46 8.43 3.48
C SER A 151 -2.41 9.03 2.07
N ARG A 152 -2.59 10.35 1.98
CA ARG A 152 -2.69 11.09 0.70
C ARG A 152 -1.92 12.41 0.70
N GLU A 153 -1.02 12.56 1.64
CA GLU A 153 -0.25 13.79 1.79
C GLU A 153 0.86 13.82 0.73
N SER A 154 1.14 15.01 0.21
CA SER A 154 2.34 15.22 -0.60
C SER A 154 3.58 14.84 0.19
N ASN A 155 4.61 14.36 -0.51
CA ASN A 155 5.89 14.07 0.09
C ASN A 155 6.46 15.33 0.77
N SER A 156 6.42 15.37 2.11
CA SER A 156 6.86 16.53 2.90
C SER A 156 8.38 16.69 2.94
N ILE A 157 9.12 15.63 2.59
CA ILE A 157 10.59 15.63 2.58
C ILE A 157 11.10 16.10 1.22
N ILE A 158 10.51 15.59 0.13
CA ILE A 158 10.89 15.91 -1.26
C ILE A 158 9.61 16.11 -2.09
N PRO A 159 8.99 17.30 -2.05
CA PRO A 159 7.70 17.53 -2.71
C PRO A 159 7.74 17.37 -4.24
N GLU A 160 8.92 17.49 -4.86
CA GLU A 160 9.16 17.23 -6.28
C GLU A 160 9.07 15.73 -6.66
N ILE A 161 8.97 14.82 -5.68
CA ILE A 161 8.72 13.39 -5.87
C ILE A 161 7.33 13.03 -5.34
N LEU A 162 6.42 12.69 -6.25
CA LEU A 162 5.05 12.28 -5.93
C LEU A 162 5.01 11.03 -5.04
N LYS A 163 4.12 11.03 -4.04
CA LYS A 163 3.75 9.86 -3.24
C LYS A 163 2.23 9.81 -3.02
N PRO A 164 1.65 8.60 -2.86
CA PRO A 164 2.27 7.28 -3.01
C PRO A 164 2.65 7.00 -4.47
N ASP A 165 3.40 5.93 -4.73
CA ASP A 165 3.78 5.56 -6.11
C ASP A 165 2.67 4.76 -6.81
N LEU A 166 2.01 3.87 -6.07
CA LEU A 166 1.16 2.80 -6.59
C LEU A 166 -0.02 2.54 -5.64
N LEU A 167 -1.09 2.00 -6.18
CA LEU A 167 -2.23 1.44 -5.46
C LEU A 167 -2.26 -0.08 -5.62
N ALA A 168 -2.60 -0.80 -4.55
CA ALA A 168 -2.74 -2.25 -4.56
C ALA A 168 -3.81 -2.72 -3.55
N PRO A 169 -4.31 -3.97 -3.64
CA PRO A 169 -5.34 -4.48 -2.75
C PRO A 169 -4.91 -4.48 -1.28
N GLY A 170 -5.63 -3.75 -0.43
CA GLY A 170 -5.30 -3.63 1.00
C GLY A 170 -6.52 -3.60 1.94
N ILE A 171 -7.72 -3.83 1.43
CA ILE A 171 -8.96 -3.90 2.22
C ILE A 171 -9.46 -5.35 2.21
N ASN A 172 -9.87 -5.83 3.39
CA ASN A 172 -10.43 -7.16 3.61
C ASN A 172 -9.57 -8.29 3.02
N ILE A 173 -8.25 -8.19 3.20
CA ILE A 173 -7.30 -9.19 2.73
C ILE A 173 -7.32 -10.37 3.70
N LEU A 174 -7.70 -11.55 3.20
CA LEU A 174 -7.59 -12.81 3.91
C LEU A 174 -6.17 -13.35 3.82
N ALA A 175 -5.50 -13.52 4.96
CA ALA A 175 -4.13 -14.04 5.02
C ALA A 175 -3.92 -14.93 6.24
N ALA A 176 -2.78 -15.63 6.27
CA ALA A 176 -2.34 -16.40 7.43
C ALA A 176 -2.24 -15.52 8.68
N PHE A 177 -2.67 -16.06 9.82
CA PHE A 177 -2.72 -15.35 11.09
C PHE A 177 -2.24 -16.22 12.25
N VAL A 178 -1.78 -15.56 13.32
CA VAL A 178 -1.23 -16.24 14.48
C VAL A 178 -2.38 -16.72 15.40
N PRO A 179 -2.52 -18.03 15.67
CA PRO A 179 -3.71 -18.59 16.31
C PRO A 179 -3.70 -18.48 17.84
N ASN A 180 -2.70 -17.81 18.43
CA ASN A 180 -2.67 -17.49 19.86
C ASN A 180 -3.14 -16.05 20.14
N VAL A 181 -3.25 -15.22 19.09
CA VAL A 181 -3.78 -13.86 19.15
C VAL A 181 -5.25 -13.87 18.74
N ALA A 182 -6.08 -13.11 19.45
CA ALA A 182 -7.46 -12.92 19.04
C ALA A 182 -7.51 -12.18 17.69
N PRO A 183 -8.40 -12.56 16.75
CA PRO A 183 -8.53 -11.88 15.45
C PRO A 183 -8.74 -10.37 15.53
N THR A 184 -9.23 -9.91 16.68
CA THR A 184 -9.63 -8.54 17.00
C THR A 184 -8.57 -7.77 17.76
N GLY A 185 -7.50 -8.43 18.22
CA GLY A 185 -6.51 -7.88 19.13
C GLY A 185 -7.00 -7.72 20.59
N SER A 186 -8.28 -7.96 20.87
CA SER A 186 -8.85 -7.80 22.21
C SER A 186 -8.55 -8.99 23.12
N PRO A 187 -8.16 -8.78 24.39
CA PRO A 187 -7.97 -9.86 25.35
C PRO A 187 -9.28 -10.57 25.72
N TYR A 188 -10.43 -9.95 25.43
CA TYR A 188 -11.76 -10.50 25.72
C TYR A 188 -12.34 -11.34 24.57
N ASP A 189 -11.67 -11.39 23.42
CA ASP A 189 -12.12 -12.20 22.29
C ASP A 189 -11.54 -13.63 22.40
N PRO A 190 -12.41 -14.65 22.61
CA PRO A 190 -11.96 -16.03 22.80
C PRO A 190 -11.60 -16.74 21.49
N ARG A 191 -11.89 -16.14 20.32
CA ARG A 191 -11.67 -16.79 19.03
C ARG A 191 -10.19 -16.94 18.74
N ARG A 192 -9.83 -18.07 18.13
CA ARG A 192 -8.48 -18.36 17.62
C ARG A 192 -8.62 -18.91 16.20
N VAL A 193 -7.89 -18.31 15.26
CA VAL A 193 -8.03 -18.58 13.82
C VAL A 193 -6.66 -18.70 13.18
N ASN A 194 -6.55 -19.55 12.16
CA ASN A 194 -5.32 -19.68 11.36
C ASN A 194 -5.29 -18.69 10.18
N LEU A 195 -6.44 -18.10 9.84
CA LEU A 195 -6.58 -17.08 8.81
C LEU A 195 -7.36 -15.92 9.39
N ASN A 196 -6.98 -14.70 9.05
CA ASN A 196 -7.69 -13.49 9.46
C ASN A 196 -7.89 -12.56 8.26
N ILE A 197 -8.92 -11.72 8.34
CA ILE A 197 -9.24 -10.71 7.34
C ILE A 197 -8.83 -9.36 7.93
N MET A 198 -7.92 -8.66 7.26
CA MET A 198 -7.40 -7.38 7.74
C MET A 198 -7.38 -6.35 6.62
N SER A 199 -7.46 -5.08 7.02
CA SER A 199 -7.43 -3.93 6.12
C SER A 199 -6.35 -2.95 6.57
N ALA A 200 -5.33 -2.75 5.76
CA ALA A 200 -4.31 -1.71 5.95
C ALA A 200 -3.45 -1.56 4.68
N THR A 201 -2.68 -0.48 4.62
CA THR A 201 -1.58 -0.34 3.65
C THR A 201 -0.52 -1.44 3.82
N SER A 202 -0.32 -1.95 5.05
CA SER A 202 0.51 -3.13 5.33
C SER A 202 0.03 -4.39 4.60
N MET A 203 -1.26 -4.49 4.26
CA MET A 203 -1.78 -5.60 3.45
C MET A 203 -1.63 -5.36 1.94
N ALA A 204 -1.51 -4.11 1.50
CA ALA A 204 -1.20 -3.76 0.10
C ALA A 204 0.28 -3.97 -0.24
N CYS A 205 1.19 -3.65 0.68
CA CYS A 205 2.63 -3.81 0.52
C CYS A 205 3.08 -5.21 0.01
N PRO A 206 2.66 -6.34 0.60
CA PRO A 206 3.06 -7.67 0.14
C PRO A 206 2.54 -8.02 -1.27
N HIS A 207 1.43 -7.43 -1.73
CA HIS A 207 0.98 -7.60 -3.11
C HIS A 207 1.94 -6.95 -4.10
N VAL A 208 2.42 -5.72 -3.80
CA VAL A 208 3.42 -5.03 -4.63
C VAL A 208 4.78 -5.76 -4.56
N ALA A 209 5.17 -6.26 -3.39
CA ALA A 209 6.39 -7.07 -3.24
C ALA A 209 6.33 -8.36 -4.06
N GLY A 210 5.20 -9.07 -4.04
CA GLY A 210 4.95 -10.25 -4.88
C GLY A 210 4.99 -9.93 -6.37
N ALA A 211 4.35 -8.84 -6.81
CA ALA A 211 4.42 -8.37 -8.19
C ALA A 211 5.85 -8.04 -8.62
N THR A 212 6.61 -7.37 -7.76
CA THR A 212 8.02 -7.04 -7.96
C THR A 212 8.86 -8.30 -8.11
N ALA A 213 8.61 -9.33 -7.29
CA ALA A 213 9.30 -10.61 -7.38
C ALA A 213 9.02 -11.35 -8.70
N LEU A 214 7.78 -11.34 -9.18
CA LEU A 214 7.42 -11.91 -10.48
C LEU A 214 8.16 -11.17 -11.62
N LEU A 215 8.19 -9.83 -11.59
CA LEU A 215 8.92 -9.06 -12.60
C LEU A 215 10.42 -9.29 -12.52
N HIS A 216 10.98 -9.45 -11.33
CA HIS A 216 12.39 -9.79 -11.16
C HIS A 216 12.71 -11.20 -11.68
N ALA A 217 11.82 -12.17 -11.48
CA ALA A 217 11.96 -13.51 -12.06
C ALA A 217 11.93 -13.48 -13.59
N ALA A 218 11.00 -12.70 -14.17
CA ALA A 218 10.88 -12.51 -15.61
C ALA A 218 12.08 -11.77 -16.22
N TYR A 219 12.59 -10.77 -15.50
CA TYR A 219 13.65 -9.87 -15.97
C TYR A 219 14.75 -9.69 -14.90
N PRO A 220 15.63 -10.69 -14.72
CA PRO A 220 16.64 -10.66 -13.64
C PRO A 220 17.63 -9.49 -13.72
N ASN A 221 17.83 -8.96 -14.93
CA ASN A 221 18.77 -7.85 -15.18
C ASN A 221 18.13 -6.47 -14.97
N TRP A 222 16.83 -6.37 -14.74
CA TRP A 222 16.19 -5.09 -14.46
C TRP A 222 16.60 -4.57 -13.10
N SER A 223 16.93 -3.28 -13.05
CA SER A 223 17.19 -2.59 -11.79
C SER A 223 15.90 -2.40 -10.99
N PRO A 224 15.98 -2.16 -9.66
CA PRO A 224 14.79 -1.82 -8.87
C PRO A 224 14.02 -0.62 -9.43
N ALA A 225 14.72 0.36 -10.01
CA ALA A 225 14.11 1.51 -10.65
C ALA A 225 13.36 1.13 -11.94
N ALA A 226 13.89 0.19 -12.73
CA ALA A 226 13.23 -0.34 -13.91
C ALA A 226 11.94 -1.09 -13.54
N ILE A 227 11.98 -1.96 -12.53
CA ILE A 227 10.79 -2.69 -12.06
C ILE A 227 9.73 -1.71 -11.50
N ARG A 228 10.16 -0.74 -10.69
CA ARG A 228 9.27 0.34 -10.22
C ARG A 228 8.65 1.10 -11.38
N SER A 229 9.45 1.45 -12.38
CA SER A 229 8.96 2.14 -13.57
C SER A 229 7.90 1.32 -14.28
N ALA A 230 8.16 0.04 -14.55
CA ALA A 230 7.23 -0.83 -15.24
C ALA A 230 5.89 -0.91 -14.50
N LEU A 231 5.92 -1.13 -13.17
CA LEU A 231 4.70 -1.14 -12.35
C LEU A 231 3.93 0.18 -12.43
N MET A 232 4.63 1.32 -12.38
CA MET A 232 4.00 2.65 -12.39
C MET A 232 3.42 2.99 -13.76
N THR A 233 4.19 2.85 -14.84
CA THR A 233 3.78 3.29 -16.18
C THR A 233 2.68 2.42 -16.80
N THR A 234 2.48 1.21 -16.29
CA THR A 234 1.42 0.29 -16.74
C THR A 234 0.27 0.15 -15.73
N SER A 235 0.22 1.01 -14.71
CA SER A 235 -0.86 0.99 -13.71
C SER A 235 -2.19 1.46 -14.32
N ALA A 236 -3.29 0.87 -13.84
CA ALA A 236 -4.63 1.24 -14.25
C ALA A 236 -5.16 2.40 -13.40
N ILE A 237 -5.73 3.42 -14.06
CA ILE A 237 -6.37 4.58 -13.40
C ILE A 237 -7.90 4.49 -13.36
N ILE A 238 -8.44 3.39 -13.86
CA ILE A 238 -9.88 3.10 -13.93
C ILE A 238 -10.24 1.86 -13.10
N ASN A 239 -11.50 1.80 -12.67
CA ASN A 239 -12.08 0.68 -11.95
C ASN A 239 -12.73 -0.35 -12.89
N ASN A 240 -13.27 -1.42 -12.32
CA ASN A 240 -13.99 -2.48 -13.03
C ASN A 240 -15.26 -2.02 -13.76
N GLU A 241 -15.78 -0.83 -13.46
CA GLU A 241 -16.88 -0.18 -14.21
C GLU A 241 -16.38 0.82 -15.27
N ASN A 242 -15.08 0.82 -15.57
CA ASN A 242 -14.45 1.72 -16.54
C ASN A 242 -14.58 3.22 -16.16
N ARG A 243 -14.69 3.52 -14.85
CA ARG A 243 -14.70 4.87 -14.28
C ARG A 243 -13.37 5.18 -13.61
N SER A 244 -13.02 6.45 -13.44
CA SER A 244 -11.85 6.84 -12.65
C SER A 244 -11.90 6.22 -11.25
N ILE A 245 -10.76 5.73 -10.77
CA ILE A 245 -10.66 5.21 -9.40
C ILE A 245 -11.09 6.30 -8.41
N ALA A 246 -12.02 5.96 -7.52
CA ALA A 246 -12.61 6.89 -6.58
C ALA A 246 -12.02 6.76 -5.17
N ARG A 247 -12.22 7.77 -4.35
CA ARG A 247 -12.02 7.70 -2.89
C ARG A 247 -13.22 7.03 -2.25
N TYR A 248 -12.99 6.09 -1.33
CA TYR A 248 -14.06 5.29 -0.74
C TYR A 248 -15.02 6.12 0.15
N GLU A 249 -14.58 7.27 0.66
CA GLU A 249 -15.37 8.09 1.59
C GLU A 249 -16.55 8.81 0.94
N ASP A 250 -16.34 9.33 -0.26
CA ASP A 250 -17.29 10.19 -0.96
C ASP A 250 -17.51 9.80 -2.41
N MET A 251 -16.84 8.75 -2.88
CA MET A 251 -16.91 8.24 -4.25
C MET A 251 -16.47 9.27 -5.31
N GLU A 252 -15.78 10.33 -4.90
CA GLU A 252 -15.20 11.30 -5.81
C GLU A 252 -13.91 10.76 -6.45
N PRO A 253 -13.57 11.16 -7.69
CA PRO A 253 -12.34 10.74 -8.34
C PRO A 253 -11.11 11.01 -7.46
N ALA A 254 -10.27 9.99 -7.32
CA ALA A 254 -9.01 10.10 -6.58
C ALA A 254 -7.98 10.85 -7.42
N THR A 255 -7.16 11.66 -6.75
CA THR A 255 -6.03 12.36 -7.38
C THR A 255 -4.77 11.49 -7.34
N ALA A 256 -3.72 11.94 -8.03
CA ALA A 256 -2.41 11.29 -7.99
C ALA A 256 -1.82 11.20 -6.56
N LEU A 257 -2.26 12.06 -5.63
CA LEU A 257 -1.88 11.98 -4.21
C LEU A 257 -2.57 10.81 -3.48
N GLY A 258 -3.64 10.24 -4.03
CA GLY A 258 -4.32 9.07 -3.46
C GLY A 258 -3.96 7.76 -4.13
N ILE A 259 -3.72 7.76 -5.45
CA ILE A 259 -3.47 6.52 -6.23
C ILE A 259 -2.04 6.40 -6.78
N GLY A 260 -1.23 7.45 -6.68
CA GLY A 260 0.05 7.52 -7.39
C GLY A 260 -0.15 7.40 -8.89
N ALA A 261 0.50 6.42 -9.51
CA ALA A 261 0.31 6.08 -10.92
C ALA A 261 -0.97 5.26 -11.18
N GLY A 262 -1.61 4.70 -10.15
CA GLY A 262 -2.82 3.89 -10.26
C GLY A 262 -2.70 2.51 -9.63
N HIS A 263 -3.70 1.67 -9.87
CA HIS A 263 -3.72 0.28 -9.41
C HIS A 263 -2.76 -0.58 -10.23
N ILE A 264 -1.90 -1.35 -9.55
CA ILE A 264 -0.91 -2.18 -10.21
C ILE A 264 -1.56 -3.22 -11.12
N SER A 265 -0.91 -3.47 -12.26
CA SER A 265 -1.19 -4.58 -13.17
C SER A 265 0.11 -5.32 -13.45
N PRO A 266 0.47 -6.36 -12.67
CA PRO A 266 1.68 -7.15 -12.89
C PRO A 266 1.78 -7.69 -14.32
N GLN A 267 0.65 -8.15 -14.88
CA GLN A 267 0.60 -8.66 -16.25
C GLN A 267 0.99 -7.60 -17.28
N SER A 268 0.50 -6.37 -17.14
CA SER A 268 0.85 -5.26 -18.03
C SER A 268 2.29 -4.79 -17.78
N ALA A 269 2.75 -4.80 -16.53
CA ALA A 269 4.11 -4.41 -16.17
C ALA A 269 5.19 -5.37 -16.69
N ALA A 270 4.79 -6.58 -17.14
CA ALA A 270 5.69 -7.51 -17.78
C ALA A 270 6.11 -7.04 -19.19
N ASP A 271 5.36 -6.13 -19.82
CA ASP A 271 5.71 -5.56 -21.13
C ASP A 271 5.41 -4.05 -21.14
N PRO A 272 6.25 -3.24 -20.48
CA PRO A 272 6.00 -1.81 -20.31
C PRO A 272 6.37 -0.97 -21.55
N GLY A 273 7.05 -1.56 -22.54
CA GLY A 273 7.67 -0.88 -23.68
C GLY A 273 8.83 0.04 -23.27
N LEU A 274 8.54 1.10 -22.53
CA LEU A 274 9.51 2.09 -22.04
C LEU A 274 9.62 2.07 -20.52
N ILE A 275 10.84 2.22 -20.02
CA ILE A 275 11.12 2.37 -18.58
C ILE A 275 11.96 3.62 -18.26
N TYR A 276 11.71 4.20 -17.10
CA TYR A 276 12.51 5.25 -16.47
C TYR A 276 13.56 4.60 -15.58
N GLY A 277 14.77 4.43 -16.11
CA GLY A 277 15.89 3.86 -15.37
C GLY A 277 16.53 4.86 -14.39
N ALA A 278 16.96 4.38 -13.23
CA ALA A 278 17.81 5.13 -12.31
C ALA A 278 18.79 4.18 -11.63
N ASN A 279 20.02 4.65 -11.40
CA ASN A 279 21.07 3.91 -10.72
C ASN A 279 21.37 4.52 -9.33
N VAL A 280 22.35 3.95 -8.63
CA VAL A 280 22.74 4.41 -7.29
C VAL A 280 23.27 5.85 -7.32
N SER A 281 24.04 6.23 -8.34
CA SER A 281 24.56 7.59 -8.48
C SER A 281 23.45 8.62 -8.65
N ASP A 282 22.36 8.28 -9.34
CA ASP A 282 21.20 9.18 -9.49
C ASP A 282 20.53 9.46 -8.13
N HIS A 283 20.43 8.46 -7.26
CA HIS A 283 19.90 8.63 -5.90
C HIS A 283 20.89 9.39 -5.00
N ILE A 284 22.20 9.19 -5.18
CA ILE A 284 23.20 10.01 -4.49
C ILE A 284 23.10 11.47 -4.93
N ASN A 285 22.94 11.74 -6.23
CA ASN A 285 22.76 13.09 -6.76
C ASN A 285 21.49 13.75 -6.22
N LEU A 286 20.39 12.99 -6.11
CA LEU A 286 19.18 13.44 -5.41
C LEU A 286 19.52 13.85 -3.97
N LEU A 287 20.15 12.97 -3.18
CA LEU A 287 20.51 13.29 -1.79
C LEU A 287 21.43 14.52 -1.70
N CYS A 288 22.34 14.68 -2.66
CA CYS A 288 23.23 15.83 -2.76
C CYS A 288 22.53 17.13 -3.19
N SER A 289 21.41 17.05 -3.90
CA SER A 289 20.56 18.21 -4.24
C SER A 289 19.70 18.68 -3.07
N LEU A 290 19.59 17.85 -2.02
CA LEU A 290 18.94 18.22 -0.76
C LEU A 290 19.93 18.95 0.14
N ASN A 291 19.42 19.86 0.97
CA ASN A 291 20.20 20.68 1.90
C ASN A 291 20.69 19.89 3.13
N TYR A 292 21.15 18.65 2.95
CA TYR A 292 21.74 17.87 4.02
C TYR A 292 23.17 18.32 4.33
N THR A 293 23.53 18.30 5.62
CA THR A 293 24.92 18.49 6.04
C THR A 293 25.76 17.26 5.66
N LYS A 294 27.09 17.41 5.66
CA LYS A 294 28.01 16.29 5.41
C LYS A 294 27.82 15.16 6.43
N GLU A 295 27.51 15.50 7.67
CA GLU A 295 27.27 14.56 8.77
C GLU A 295 25.97 13.79 8.55
N GLN A 296 24.91 14.45 8.09
CA GLN A 296 23.65 13.80 7.74
C GLN A 296 23.82 12.88 6.52
N LEU A 297 24.54 13.32 5.49
CA LEU A 297 24.78 12.51 4.28
C LEU A 297 25.54 11.20 4.57
N LYS A 298 26.44 11.20 5.56
CA LYS A 298 27.16 9.98 5.98
C LYS A 298 26.25 8.87 6.51
N LEU A 299 25.03 9.21 6.95
CA LEU A 299 24.03 8.21 7.37
C LEU A 299 23.46 7.44 6.18
N PHE A 300 23.46 8.04 4.99
CA PHE A 300 22.89 7.47 3.77
C PHE A 300 23.93 6.91 2.82
N VAL A 301 25.11 7.54 2.75
CA VAL A 301 26.14 7.24 1.74
C VAL A 301 27.49 6.99 2.41
N VAL A 302 28.02 5.78 2.20
CA VAL A 302 29.32 5.33 2.76
C VAL A 302 30.52 5.94 2.01
N ARG A 303 30.31 6.48 0.80
CA ARG A 303 31.37 7.03 -0.07
C ARG A 303 31.99 8.31 0.52
N LEU A 304 33.32 8.43 0.41
CA LEU A 304 34.04 9.68 0.70
C LEU A 304 33.66 10.75 -0.34
N ASN A 305 33.20 11.92 0.13
CA ASN A 305 32.79 13.09 -0.69
C ASN A 305 31.79 12.78 -1.83
N PRO A 306 30.57 12.31 -1.50
CA PRO A 306 29.59 11.88 -2.50
C PRO A 306 29.12 13.01 -3.43
N CYS A 307 29.16 14.26 -2.97
CA CYS A 307 28.63 15.43 -3.67
C CYS A 307 29.73 16.33 -4.24
N SER A 308 30.70 15.76 -4.95
CA SER A 308 31.86 16.53 -5.44
C SER A 308 31.49 17.54 -6.55
N ASN A 309 30.43 17.27 -7.32
CA ASN A 309 29.84 18.18 -8.32
C ASN A 309 28.30 17.99 -8.36
N PRO A 310 27.56 18.43 -7.33
CA PRO A 310 26.12 18.26 -7.31
C PRO A 310 25.51 19.32 -8.23
N ALA A 311 24.99 18.87 -9.37
CA ALA A 311 24.17 19.67 -10.26
C ALA A 311 22.76 19.08 -10.27
N GLY A 312 21.75 19.94 -10.22
CA GLY A 312 20.35 19.56 -10.39
C GLY A 312 19.44 19.89 -9.20
N SER A 313 18.16 19.69 -9.44
CA SER A 313 17.05 19.81 -8.49
C SER A 313 16.59 18.41 -8.06
N PRO A 314 15.94 18.26 -6.89
CA PRO A 314 15.34 16.98 -6.51
C PRO A 314 14.38 16.40 -7.56
N GLY A 315 13.73 17.27 -8.35
CA GLY A 315 12.84 16.87 -9.45
C GLY A 315 13.53 16.27 -10.67
N ASP A 316 14.87 16.38 -10.77
CA ASP A 316 15.67 15.85 -11.90
C ASP A 316 15.93 14.35 -11.80
N LEU A 317 15.61 13.71 -10.66
CA LEU A 317 15.63 12.26 -10.57
C LEU A 317 14.77 11.68 -11.70
N ASN A 318 15.32 10.71 -12.44
CA ASN A 318 14.63 10.07 -13.55
C ASN A 318 13.51 9.13 -13.06
N TYR A 319 12.44 9.74 -12.58
CA TYR A 319 11.33 9.11 -11.88
C TYR A 319 10.10 9.04 -12.79
N PRO A 320 9.33 7.93 -12.78
CA PRO A 320 8.18 7.70 -13.65
C PRO A 320 6.91 8.49 -13.22
N SER A 321 7.10 9.66 -12.63
CA SER A 321 6.05 10.62 -12.32
C SER A 321 6.63 12.03 -12.28
N PHE A 322 5.75 13.02 -12.38
CA PHE A 322 6.10 14.43 -12.28
C PHE A 322 5.34 15.05 -11.11
N SER A 323 6.06 15.71 -10.21
CA SER A 323 5.49 16.61 -9.19
C SER A 323 6.25 17.92 -9.27
N VAL A 324 5.52 19.03 -9.40
CA VAL A 324 6.09 20.34 -9.65
C VAL A 324 5.63 21.29 -8.54
N VAL A 325 6.61 21.90 -7.88
CA VAL A 325 6.36 22.91 -6.85
C VAL A 325 6.60 24.28 -7.46
N PHE A 326 5.55 25.09 -7.53
CA PHE A 326 5.67 26.48 -7.95
C PHE A 326 6.08 27.36 -6.78
N ARG A 327 7.08 28.23 -6.99
CA ARG A 327 7.47 29.27 -6.05
C ARG A 327 6.97 30.63 -6.57
N PRO A 328 6.69 31.61 -5.71
CA PRO A 328 6.15 32.91 -6.12
C PRO A 328 7.00 33.67 -7.15
N ASP A 329 8.29 33.35 -7.22
CA ASP A 329 9.30 33.93 -8.10
C ASP A 329 9.63 33.04 -9.32
N ASN A 330 9.12 31.81 -9.36
CA ASN A 330 9.42 30.87 -10.44
C ASN A 330 8.21 30.00 -10.82
N TYR A 331 7.50 30.47 -11.84
CA TYR A 331 6.30 29.85 -12.40
C TYR A 331 6.57 28.86 -13.54
N VAL A 332 7.84 28.71 -13.98
CA VAL A 332 8.22 27.80 -15.07
C VAL A 332 9.23 26.78 -14.55
N GLN A 333 8.85 25.50 -14.61
CA GLN A 333 9.72 24.40 -14.18
C GLN A 333 10.00 23.50 -15.37
N GLU A 334 11.28 23.19 -15.61
CA GLU A 334 11.72 22.23 -16.61
C GLU A 334 12.20 20.98 -15.88
N LEU A 335 11.67 19.82 -16.28
CA LEU A 335 12.06 18.52 -15.74
C LEU A 335 12.55 17.64 -16.88
N LYS A 336 13.73 17.05 -16.71
CA LYS A 336 14.33 16.15 -17.71
C LYS A 336 14.08 14.69 -17.34
N ARG A 337 13.76 13.88 -18.34
CA ARG A 337 13.59 12.43 -18.20
C ARG A 337 14.28 11.71 -19.33
N THR A 338 14.78 10.52 -19.02
CA THR A 338 15.35 9.58 -19.99
C THR A 338 14.55 8.30 -19.94
N VAL A 339 14.03 7.86 -21.08
CA VAL A 339 13.33 6.57 -21.19
C VAL A 339 14.20 5.60 -21.97
N THR A 340 14.20 4.34 -21.55
CA THR A 340 14.90 3.24 -22.22
C THR A 340 13.85 2.30 -22.80
N ASN A 341 14.00 1.93 -24.08
CA ASN A 341 13.17 0.90 -24.70
C ASN A 341 13.62 -0.49 -24.22
N VAL A 342 12.67 -1.26 -23.70
CA VAL A 342 12.83 -2.66 -23.26
C VAL A 342 11.90 -3.61 -24.01
N GLY A 343 11.15 -3.13 -25.00
CA GLY A 343 10.37 -3.93 -25.92
C GLY A 343 11.24 -4.74 -26.88
N GLU A 344 10.68 -5.84 -27.38
CA GLU A 344 11.39 -6.79 -28.24
C GLU A 344 11.38 -6.40 -29.73
N LEU A 345 10.43 -5.55 -30.14
CA LEU A 345 10.27 -5.15 -31.53
C LEU A 345 11.02 -3.83 -31.76
N LEU A 346 12.03 -3.84 -32.64
CA LEU A 346 12.79 -2.65 -32.99
C LEU A 346 12.81 -2.44 -34.51
N PRO A 347 12.61 -1.19 -35.00
CA PRO A 347 12.39 0.05 -34.24
C PRO A 347 10.91 0.31 -33.87
N GLU A 348 10.69 0.84 -32.68
CA GLU A 348 9.38 1.37 -32.24
C GLU A 348 9.38 2.91 -32.24
N MET A 349 8.23 3.51 -32.55
CA MET A 349 8.01 4.95 -32.52
C MET A 349 6.89 5.30 -31.55
N TYR A 350 7.20 6.15 -30.56
CA TYR A 350 6.27 6.59 -29.54
C TYR A 350 5.85 8.04 -29.76
N HIS A 351 4.55 8.33 -29.65
CA HIS A 351 4.01 9.69 -29.72
C HIS A 351 3.56 10.15 -28.33
N VAL A 352 3.99 11.34 -27.93
CA VAL A 352 3.60 11.91 -26.63
C VAL A 352 2.18 12.46 -26.71
N ARG A 353 1.31 12.00 -25.79
CA ARG A 353 -0.02 12.56 -25.58
C ARG A 353 -0.09 13.25 -24.22
N ILE A 354 -0.41 14.54 -24.22
CA ILE A 354 -0.60 15.33 -22.99
C ILE A 354 -2.09 15.41 -22.69
N VAL A 355 -2.48 15.02 -21.47
CA VAL A 355 -3.83 15.22 -20.94
C VAL A 355 -3.74 16.24 -19.81
N ASN A 356 -4.21 17.46 -20.06
CA ASN A 356 -4.19 18.54 -19.08
C ASN A 356 -5.62 18.92 -18.69
N PRO A 357 -6.11 18.52 -17.51
CA PRO A 357 -7.47 18.83 -17.08
C PRO A 357 -7.66 20.30 -16.65
N CYS A 358 -6.58 21.07 -16.52
CA CYS A 358 -6.62 22.46 -16.07
C CYS A 358 -5.73 23.38 -16.95
N PRO A 359 -6.00 23.46 -18.27
CA PRO A 359 -5.17 24.21 -19.21
C PRO A 359 -5.10 25.71 -18.91
N ASP A 360 -6.15 26.27 -18.30
CA ASP A 360 -6.20 27.68 -17.90
C ASP A 360 -5.32 27.99 -16.68
N LYS A 361 -4.88 26.97 -15.94
CA LYS A 361 -4.06 27.13 -14.72
C LYS A 361 -2.60 26.80 -14.95
N VAL A 362 -2.29 25.79 -15.75
CA VAL A 362 -0.92 25.31 -16.00
C VAL A 362 -0.80 24.91 -17.46
N ILE A 363 0.29 25.35 -18.13
CA ILE A 363 0.63 24.92 -19.48
C ILE A 363 1.71 23.84 -19.39
N ILE A 364 1.50 22.72 -20.09
CA ILE A 364 2.43 21.58 -20.13
C ILE A 364 2.89 21.41 -21.58
N THR A 365 4.21 21.37 -21.78
CA THR A 365 4.83 21.08 -23.08
C THR A 365 5.92 20.04 -22.91
N VAL A 366 6.07 19.17 -23.90
CA VAL A 366 7.14 18.16 -23.95
C VAL A 366 7.92 18.40 -25.23
N LYS A 367 9.25 18.40 -25.12
CA LYS A 367 10.16 18.51 -26.25
C LYS A 367 11.01 17.22 -26.29
N PRO A 368 10.99 16.47 -27.41
CA PRO A 368 11.83 15.29 -27.58
C PRO A 368 13.31 15.65 -27.72
#